data_AF-A0A4Q6IJ33-F1
#
_entry.id   AF-A0A4Q6IJ33-F1
#
_cell.length_a   1.000
_cell.length_b   1.000
_cell.length_c   1.000
_cell.angle_alpha   90.00
_cell.angle_beta   90.00
_cell.angle_gamma   90.00
#
_symmetry.space_group_name_H-M   'P 1'
#
loop_
_entity.id
_entity.type
_entity.pdbx_description
1 polymer ?
#
loop_
_entity_poly.entity_id
_entity_poly.type
_entity_poly.pdbx_seq_one_letter_code
_entity_poly.pdbx_strand_id
1 'polypeptide(L)'
;MTEEFLMRLDEGMLEYFRDISEEMVSRFGISRAEAVARINERYQNAEISAYPDLMCHEFPEYWAYGLYYYPDAAGRLPTGDEEDDEDFDLSTLEIRPAPAKDSPAWTLG
;
A
#
# COMPACT_ATOMS: atom_id res chain seq x y z
N MET A 1 -0.38 10.40 -17.07
CA MET A 1 -0.97 9.56 -16.00
C MET A 1 -0.82 8.14 -16.48
N THR A 2 -0.17 7.30 -15.69
CA THR A 2 -0.36 5.86 -15.81
C THR A 2 -1.79 5.55 -15.40
N GLU A 3 -2.47 4.65 -16.11
CA GLU A 3 -3.93 4.50 -15.99
C GLU A 3 -4.40 4.03 -14.61
N GLU A 4 -3.49 3.53 -13.75
CA GLU A 4 -3.81 2.93 -12.45
C GLU A 4 -3.70 3.90 -11.25
N PHE A 5 -2.67 4.77 -11.17
CA PHE A 5 -2.44 5.62 -9.99
C PHE A 5 -2.86 7.08 -10.20
N LEU A 6 -3.49 7.69 -9.20
CA LEU A 6 -3.97 9.08 -9.24
C LEU A 6 -2.84 10.11 -9.04
N MET A 7 -1.70 9.68 -8.48
CA MET A 7 -0.52 10.52 -8.27
C MET A 7 0.29 10.64 -9.57
N ARG A 8 1.05 11.73 -9.68
CA ARG A 8 2.06 11.87 -10.73
C ARG A 8 3.32 11.15 -10.28
N LEU A 9 3.63 10.04 -10.92
CA LEU A 9 4.81 9.21 -10.65
C LEU A 9 5.72 9.23 -11.88
N ASP A 10 7.03 9.29 -11.67
CA ASP A 10 8.00 8.95 -12.71
C ASP A 10 8.09 7.42 -12.88
N GLU A 11 8.97 6.95 -13.76
CA GLU A 11 9.09 5.51 -14.07
C GLU A 11 9.48 4.68 -12.83
N GLY A 12 10.44 5.15 -12.03
CA GLY A 12 10.89 4.42 -10.83
C GLY A 12 9.84 4.41 -9.72
N MET A 13 9.17 5.54 -9.47
CA MET A 13 8.08 5.57 -8.49
C MET A 13 6.85 4.78 -8.94
N LEU A 14 6.60 4.71 -10.26
CA LEU A 14 5.55 3.85 -10.80
C LEU A 14 5.83 2.37 -10.50
N GLU A 15 7.06 1.92 -10.73
CA GLU A 15 7.47 0.54 -10.40
C GLU A 15 7.35 0.28 -8.90
N TYR A 16 7.87 1.18 -8.07
CA TYR A 16 7.76 1.07 -6.61
C TYR A 16 6.30 0.97 -6.12
N PHE A 17 5.38 1.77 -6.67
CA PHE A 17 3.96 1.69 -6.32
C PHE A 17 3.29 0.41 -6.83
N ARG A 18 3.75 -0.15 -7.96
CA ARG A 18 3.31 -1.48 -8.43
C ARG A 18 3.79 -2.58 -7.50
N ASP A 19 4.99 -2.49 -6.98
CA ASP A 19 5.51 -3.45 -6.01
C ASP A 19 4.66 -3.43 -4.73
N ILE A 20 4.30 -2.25 -4.22
CA ILE A 20 3.36 -2.14 -3.07
C ILE A 20 2.03 -2.85 -3.40
N SER A 21 1.50 -2.64 -4.61
CA SER A 21 0.26 -3.31 -5.03
C SER A 21 0.39 -4.83 -5.10
N GLU A 22 1.54 -5.34 -5.55
CA GLU A 22 1.82 -6.77 -5.66
C GLU A 22 1.95 -7.40 -4.28
N GLU A 23 2.63 -6.73 -3.34
CA GLU A 23 2.72 -7.15 -1.95
C GLU A 23 1.33 -7.26 -1.29
N MET A 24 0.43 -6.32 -1.57
CA MET A 24 -0.95 -6.43 -1.07
C MET A 24 -1.70 -7.63 -1.67
N VAL A 25 -1.51 -7.91 -2.96
CA VAL A 25 -2.16 -9.05 -3.63
C VAL A 25 -1.60 -10.37 -3.08
N SER A 26 -0.29 -10.50 -3.00
CA SER A 26 0.40 -11.73 -2.60
C SER A 26 0.16 -12.06 -1.12
N ARG A 27 0.22 -11.06 -0.23
CA ARG A 27 0.14 -11.26 1.23
C ARG A 27 -1.30 -11.30 1.74
N PHE A 28 -2.19 -10.47 1.19
CA PHE A 28 -3.54 -10.28 1.72
C PHE A 28 -4.62 -10.94 0.86
N GLY A 29 -4.28 -11.43 -0.34
CA GLY A 29 -5.21 -12.12 -1.24
C GLY A 29 -6.31 -11.22 -1.81
N ILE A 30 -6.12 -9.89 -1.79
CA ILE A 30 -7.05 -8.94 -2.41
C ILE A 30 -6.80 -8.82 -3.91
N SER A 31 -7.79 -8.29 -4.64
CA SER A 31 -7.61 -8.00 -6.06
C SER A 31 -6.63 -6.85 -6.28
N ARG A 32 -5.93 -6.86 -7.43
CA ARG A 32 -5.09 -5.73 -7.85
C ARG A 32 -5.88 -4.41 -7.92
N ALA A 33 -7.15 -4.46 -8.33
CA ALA A 33 -8.02 -3.29 -8.36
C ALA A 33 -8.23 -2.70 -6.95
N GLU A 34 -8.43 -3.53 -5.94
CA GLU A 34 -8.56 -3.09 -4.55
C GLU A 34 -7.23 -2.55 -4.00
N ALA A 35 -6.11 -3.22 -4.29
CA ALA A 35 -4.78 -2.76 -3.89
C ALA A 35 -4.50 -1.35 -4.44
N VAL A 36 -4.72 -1.15 -5.75
CA VAL A 36 -4.58 0.16 -6.40
C VAL A 36 -5.56 1.19 -5.81
N ALA A 37 -6.81 0.81 -5.54
CA ALA A 37 -7.78 1.71 -4.93
C ALA A 37 -7.35 2.16 -3.52
N ARG A 38 -6.80 1.26 -2.68
CA ARG A 38 -6.28 1.60 -1.35
C ARG A 38 -5.11 2.58 -1.43
N ILE A 39 -4.19 2.35 -2.36
CA ILE A 39 -3.07 3.27 -2.65
C ILE A 39 -3.61 4.65 -3.07
N ASN A 40 -4.53 4.68 -4.02
CA ASN A 40 -5.11 5.92 -4.53
C ASN A 40 -5.85 6.70 -3.44
N GLU A 41 -6.70 6.03 -2.65
CA GLU A 41 -7.42 6.67 -1.56
C GLU A 41 -6.45 7.36 -0.58
N ARG A 42 -5.34 6.68 -0.26
CA ARG A 42 -4.34 7.16 0.71
C ARG A 42 -3.47 8.30 0.18
N TYR A 43 -3.11 8.28 -1.10
CA TYR A 43 -2.04 9.13 -1.64
C TYR A 43 -2.49 10.07 -2.77
N GLN A 44 -3.75 10.08 -3.22
CA GLN A 44 -4.22 10.92 -4.34
C GLN A 44 -3.86 12.41 -4.26
N ASN A 45 -3.68 12.94 -3.05
CA ASN A 45 -3.33 14.35 -2.80
C ASN A 45 -1.87 14.53 -2.33
N ALA A 46 -1.06 13.47 -2.34
CA ALA A 46 0.34 13.52 -1.96
C ALA A 46 1.19 13.98 -3.15
N GLU A 47 2.16 14.85 -2.88
CA GLU A 47 3.24 15.14 -3.81
C GLU A 47 4.32 14.09 -3.61
N ILE A 48 4.54 13.26 -4.64
CA ILE A 48 5.57 12.23 -4.67
C ILE A 48 6.75 12.75 -5.49
N SER A 49 7.94 12.76 -4.92
CA SER A 49 9.16 13.21 -5.62
C SER A 49 9.60 12.17 -6.66
N ALA A 50 10.55 12.55 -7.50
CA ALA A 50 11.19 11.61 -8.41
C ALA A 50 11.93 10.49 -7.65
N TYR A 51 12.05 9.33 -8.27
CA TYR A 51 12.71 8.18 -7.68
C TYR A 51 14.22 8.42 -7.44
N PRO A 52 14.76 8.01 -6.28
CA PRO A 52 14.04 7.53 -5.10
C PRO A 52 13.45 8.70 -4.28
N ASP A 53 12.17 8.61 -3.94
CA ASP A 53 11.53 9.50 -2.97
C ASP A 53 11.87 9.06 -1.53
N LEU A 54 11.57 9.89 -0.53
CA LEU A 54 11.68 9.54 0.89
C LEU A 54 10.91 8.24 1.23
N MET A 55 9.78 7.98 0.55
CA MET A 55 9.03 6.73 0.72
C MET A 55 9.86 5.48 0.43
N CYS A 56 10.82 5.56 -0.50
CA CYS A 56 11.69 4.45 -0.90
C CYS A 56 12.74 4.09 0.16
N HIS A 57 12.77 4.78 1.32
CA HIS A 57 13.53 4.31 2.48
C HIS A 57 12.93 3.07 3.13
N GLU A 58 11.62 2.85 2.96
CA GLU A 58 10.93 1.67 3.45
C GLU A 58 10.70 0.66 2.32
N PHE A 59 10.51 -0.61 2.68
CA PHE A 59 10.13 -1.64 1.73
C PHE A 59 8.68 -1.49 1.26
N PRO A 60 8.32 -1.95 0.05
CA PRO A 60 6.93 -1.97 -0.40
C PRO A 60 5.95 -2.63 0.59
N GLU A 61 6.41 -3.67 1.27
CA GLU A 61 5.71 -4.43 2.31
C GLU A 61 5.26 -3.56 3.49
N TYR A 62 6.15 -2.70 3.97
CA TYR A 62 5.85 -1.76 5.07
C TYR A 62 4.61 -0.93 4.72
N TRP A 63 4.56 -0.41 3.50
CA TRP A 63 3.42 0.37 3.01
C TRP A 63 2.19 -0.51 2.80
N ALA A 64 2.35 -1.74 2.30
CA ALA A 64 1.25 -2.69 2.12
C ALA A 64 0.53 -2.97 3.45
N TYR A 65 1.26 -3.28 4.53
CA TYR A 65 0.65 -3.46 5.85
C TYR A 65 -0.06 -2.20 6.34
N GLY A 66 0.56 -1.02 6.18
CA GLY A 66 -0.04 0.27 6.56
C GLY A 66 -1.33 0.61 5.81
N LEU A 67 -1.44 0.19 4.55
CA LEU A 67 -2.61 0.39 3.69
C LEU A 67 -3.74 -0.62 3.96
N TYR A 68 -3.40 -1.81 4.48
CA TYR A 68 -4.37 -2.88 4.68
C TYR A 68 -4.84 -3.03 6.13
N TYR A 69 -3.98 -2.82 7.12
CA TYR A 69 -4.30 -3.01 8.54
C TYR A 69 -4.24 -1.70 9.35
N TYR A 70 -5.04 -1.64 10.41
CA TYR A 70 -4.79 -0.73 11.53
C TYR A 70 -3.67 -1.30 12.41
N PRO A 71 -2.84 -0.45 13.05
CA PRO A 71 -1.83 -0.91 14.00
C PRO A 71 -2.43 -1.66 15.19
N ASP A 72 -1.62 -2.52 15.83
CA ASP A 72 -1.99 -3.22 17.06
C ASP A 72 -2.23 -2.24 18.25
N ALA A 73 -2.59 -2.77 19.42
CA ALA A 73 -2.82 -1.95 20.61
C ALA A 73 -1.58 -1.17 21.09
N ALA A 74 -0.36 -1.57 20.67
CA ALA A 74 0.89 -0.87 20.93
C ALA A 74 1.26 0.11 19.80
N GLY A 75 0.43 0.25 18.77
CA GLY A 75 0.66 1.14 17.63
C GLY A 75 1.61 0.56 16.60
N ARG A 76 1.82 -0.76 16.56
CA ARG A 76 2.78 -1.43 15.67
C ARG A 76 2.10 -2.05 14.47
N LEU A 77 2.85 -2.11 13.37
CA LEU A 77 2.58 -2.93 12.20
C LEU A 77 3.86 -3.69 11.85
N PRO A 78 3.75 -4.81 11.13
CA PRO A 78 4.90 -5.48 10.56
C PRO A 78 5.66 -4.56 9.61
N THR A 79 6.98 -4.71 9.54
CA THR A 79 7.85 -3.90 8.68
C THR A 79 7.98 -4.48 7.28
N GLY A 80 7.67 -5.76 7.10
CA GLY A 80 7.94 -6.52 5.88
C GLY A 80 9.23 -7.31 5.92
N ASP A 81 10.10 -7.07 6.90
CA ASP A 81 11.31 -7.85 7.12
C ASP A 81 10.97 -9.13 7.90
N GLU A 82 11.35 -10.30 7.36
CA GLU A 82 10.98 -11.60 7.94
C GLU A 82 11.59 -11.83 9.33
N GLU A 83 12.77 -11.28 9.62
CA GLU A 83 13.43 -11.43 10.92
C GLU A 83 12.79 -10.49 11.96
N ASP A 84 12.48 -9.25 11.58
CA ASP A 84 11.80 -8.30 12.48
C ASP A 84 10.34 -8.70 12.77
N ASP A 85 9.68 -9.36 11.82
CA ASP A 85 8.27 -9.74 11.90
C ASP A 85 8.01 -11.17 12.42
N GLU A 86 9.04 -11.96 12.74
CA GLU A 86 8.92 -13.39 13.08
C GLU A 86 7.87 -13.67 14.18
N ASP A 87 7.82 -12.80 15.20
CA ASP A 87 6.93 -12.93 16.36
C ASP A 87 5.64 -12.08 16.24
N PHE A 88 5.37 -11.47 15.09
CA PHE A 88 4.23 -10.59 14.92
C PHE A 88 2.93 -11.36 14.67
N ASP A 89 1.98 -11.30 15.61
CA ASP A 89 0.67 -11.93 15.46
C ASP A 89 -0.29 -11.08 14.61
N LEU A 90 -0.30 -11.33 13.30
CA LEU A 90 -1.20 -10.68 12.34
C LEU A 90 -2.68 -10.87 12.66
N SER A 91 -3.07 -11.91 13.40
CA SER A 91 -4.48 -12.16 13.74
C SER A 91 -5.05 -11.13 14.72
N THR A 92 -4.18 -10.35 15.36
CA THR A 92 -4.55 -9.25 16.25
C THR A 92 -4.88 -7.96 15.52
N LEU A 93 -4.56 -7.86 14.22
CA LEU A 93 -4.73 -6.65 13.44
C LEU A 93 -6.14 -6.54 12.85
N GLU A 94 -6.71 -5.34 12.92
CA GLU A 94 -7.98 -5.04 12.26
C GLU A 94 -7.74 -4.61 10.80
N ILE A 95 -8.49 -5.19 9.87
CA ILE A 95 -8.43 -4.85 8.45
C ILE A 95 -9.13 -3.50 8.23
N ARG A 96 -8.46 -2.59 7.53
CA ARG A 96 -9.05 -1.33 7.05
C ARG A 96 -10.14 -1.62 6.01
N PRO A 97 -11.30 -0.95 6.08
CA PRO A 97 -12.32 -1.10 5.05
C PRO A 97 -11.75 -0.75 3.68
N ALA A 98 -12.21 -1.46 2.64
CA ALA A 98 -11.87 -1.09 1.27
C ALA A 98 -12.46 0.29 0.93
N PRO A 99 -11.84 1.05 0.00
CA PRO A 99 -12.39 2.31 -0.47
C PRO A 99 -13.84 2.15 -0.96
N ALA A 100 -14.68 3.17 -0.75
CA ALA A 100 -16.07 3.14 -1.20
C ALA A 100 -16.17 2.84 -2.70
N LYS A 101 -17.08 1.96 -3.13
CA LYS A 101 -17.14 1.44 -4.52
C LYS A 101 -17.40 2.52 -5.58
N ASP A 102 -17.99 3.64 -5.18
CA ASP A 102 -18.25 4.83 -6.01
C ASP A 102 -17.15 5.89 -5.91
N SER A 103 -16.08 5.62 -5.14
CA SER A 103 -14.92 6.49 -5.01
C SER A 103 -14.11 6.56 -6.31
N PRO A 104 -13.56 7.74 -6.67
CA PRO A 104 -12.64 7.87 -7.80
C PRO A 104 -11.32 7.11 -7.61
N ALA A 105 -11.06 6.56 -6.41
CA ALA A 105 -9.89 5.73 -6.15
C ALA A 105 -9.87 4.44 -6.99
N TRP A 106 -11.05 3.93 -7.39
CA TRP A 106 -11.19 2.75 -8.25
C TRP A 106 -10.95 3.11 -9.71
N THR A 107 -9.70 3.08 -10.12
CA THR A 107 -9.24 3.35 -11.51
C THR A 107 -9.19 2.09 -12.37
N LEU A 108 -9.15 0.91 -11.75
CA LEU A 108 -9.17 -0.39 -12.41
C LEU A 108 -10.56 -1.05 -12.22
N GLY A 109 -11.10 -1.63 -13.29
CA GLY A 109 -12.44 -2.25 -13.33
C GLY A 109 -12.46 -3.76 -13.14
#